data_AF-A0A069E300-F1
#
_entry.id   AF-A0A069E300-F1
#
_cell.length_a   1.000
_cell.length_b   1.000
_cell.length_c   1.000
_cell.angle_alpha   90.00
_cell.angle_beta   90.00
_cell.angle_gamma   90.00
#
_symmetry.space_group_name_H-M   'P 1'
#
loop_
_entity.id
_entity.type
_entity.pdbx_description
1 polymer ?
#
loop_
_entity_poly.entity_id
_entity_poly.type
_entity_poly.pdbx_seq_one_letter_code
_entity_poly.pdbx_strand_id
1 'polypeptide(L)'
;MRLALSLLGGLFFWTALAQPSLAREEPLESYAVLDTWLRAAEFNERCRVLNYFEVQRVKRGISASASVTPEGNDVKVMAGTAFRDEVVAKRDDMVKAHRATAREAVANQACSQGDDVKVLRIFYIREYVKSLLASQSSPDLQKDTAGRKYAAQNLFDFSKGMYGAKFDPLVQEVSAELQAEGFDSDKAWDGLDDTINDLQWQLRLGEKGYGFHPLPNGNATYEAVKLDGSGARFPAKLSERDDPSFMNSEGWPVSVNRVDGITDDGRLVILVSMDTAEAAGQALQAQLFVQKEADVRAWSKPDWRSKSLSFMADVETGPDCPADFCFIFPQEASDAIRERQGTGNAADYKFELVIAEPEQFPLPETKESNTRRRFHPMNLN
;
A
#
# COMPACT_ATOMS: atom_id res chain seq x y z
N MET A 1 85.05 22.46 -1.38
CA MET A 1 83.67 22.98 -1.37
C MET A 1 82.82 21.99 -0.57
N ARG A 2 82.33 22.42 0.61
CA ARG A 2 81.22 21.90 1.47
C ARG A 2 81.02 20.36 1.56
N LEU A 3 81.24 19.78 2.76
CA LEU A 3 80.22 19.20 3.71
C LEU A 3 79.38 18.06 3.10
N ALA A 4 79.04 16.92 3.72
CA ALA A 4 79.23 16.28 5.01
C ALA A 4 78.54 14.88 4.90
N LEU A 5 78.96 13.91 5.71
CA LEU A 5 78.14 13.02 6.57
C LEU A 5 76.62 12.90 6.24
N SER A 6 75.93 11.76 6.33
CA SER A 6 76.19 10.51 7.04
C SER A 6 75.06 9.52 6.72
N LEU A 7 75.43 8.25 6.72
CA LEU A 7 74.61 7.07 7.02
C LEU A 7 73.54 7.31 8.10
N LEU A 8 72.33 6.78 7.90
CA LEU A 8 71.62 5.86 8.81
C LEU A 8 70.14 5.72 8.41
N GLY A 9 69.65 4.48 8.41
CA GLY A 9 68.29 4.19 8.87
C GLY A 9 67.38 3.46 7.91
N GLY A 10 67.05 2.21 8.25
CA GLY A 10 65.69 1.72 8.04
C GLY A 10 65.46 0.65 6.99
N LEU A 11 66.11 -0.51 7.13
CA LEU A 11 65.48 -1.79 6.76
C LEU A 11 64.27 -1.98 7.68
N PHE A 12 63.04 -1.67 7.25
CA PHE A 12 61.84 -2.14 7.95
C PHE A 12 60.56 -1.90 7.11
N PHE A 13 59.71 -2.92 7.09
CA PHE A 13 58.28 -2.91 6.70
C PHE A 13 57.91 -2.82 5.21
N TRP A 14 58.01 -3.96 4.52
CA TRP A 14 56.89 -4.42 3.69
C TRP A 14 55.83 -5.04 4.61
N THR A 15 54.99 -4.22 5.23
CA THR A 15 53.68 -4.71 5.67
C THR A 15 52.78 -4.67 4.47
N ALA A 16 52.42 -5.86 3.99
CA ALA A 16 51.15 -6.08 3.33
C ALA A 16 50.09 -5.29 4.09
N LEU A 17 49.53 -4.26 3.45
CA LEU A 17 48.30 -3.66 3.92
C LEU A 17 47.30 -4.81 3.93
N ALA A 18 46.98 -5.22 5.15
CA ALA A 18 45.96 -6.19 5.44
C ALA A 18 44.76 -5.88 4.55
N GLN A 19 44.38 -6.88 3.74
CA GLN A 19 42.98 -7.07 3.41
C GLN A 19 42.21 -6.80 4.70
N PRO A 20 41.17 -5.95 4.71
CA PRO A 20 40.17 -6.09 5.74
C PRO A 20 39.81 -7.56 5.69
N SER A 21 40.19 -8.28 6.74
CA SER A 21 39.70 -9.61 6.99
C SER A 21 38.22 -9.59 6.67
N LEU A 22 37.75 -10.62 5.98
CA LEU A 22 36.36 -11.03 6.01
C LEU A 22 35.97 -11.19 7.49
N ALA A 23 35.74 -10.07 8.16
CA ALA A 23 34.78 -9.96 9.22
C ALA A 23 33.52 -10.40 8.51
N ARG A 24 33.21 -11.69 8.70
CA ARG A 24 31.86 -12.21 8.67
C ARG A 24 30.96 -11.02 9.02
N GLU A 25 30.21 -10.51 8.04
CA GLU A 25 29.30 -9.40 8.27
C GLU A 25 28.49 -9.80 9.50
N GLU A 26 28.79 -9.17 10.64
CA GLU A 26 27.87 -9.23 11.77
C GLU A 26 26.57 -8.67 11.20
N PRO A 27 25.42 -9.33 11.42
CA PRO A 27 24.18 -8.85 10.85
C PRO A 27 23.93 -7.47 11.43
N LEU A 28 24.24 -6.42 10.66
CA LEU A 28 23.84 -5.06 10.94
C LEU A 28 22.32 -5.03 10.81
N GLU A 29 21.70 -5.28 11.95
CA GLU A 29 20.53 -4.61 12.50
C GLU A 29 19.24 -4.70 11.67
N SER A 30 18.63 -5.90 11.60
CA SER A 30 17.23 -6.04 11.16
C SER A 30 16.29 -5.05 11.88
N TYR A 31 16.59 -4.74 13.15
CA TYR A 31 15.94 -3.69 13.92
C TYR A 31 16.25 -2.27 13.43
N ALA A 32 17.47 -1.91 13.00
CA ALA A 32 17.75 -0.55 12.55
C ALA A 32 17.08 -0.22 11.21
N VAL A 33 16.96 -1.20 10.33
CA VAL A 33 16.17 -1.04 9.10
C VAL A 33 14.69 -0.83 9.46
N LEU A 34 14.14 -1.67 10.35
CA LEU A 34 12.78 -1.51 10.87
C LEU A 34 12.56 -0.12 11.51
N ASP A 35 13.50 0.33 12.33
CA ASP A 35 13.46 1.62 13.02
C ASP A 35 13.49 2.80 12.05
N THR A 36 14.24 2.69 10.95
CA THR A 36 14.28 3.72 9.92
C THR A 36 12.91 3.86 9.24
N TRP A 37 12.26 2.73 8.92
CA TRP A 37 10.90 2.74 8.39
C TRP A 37 9.88 3.31 9.39
N LEU A 38 9.98 2.93 10.67
CA LEU A 38 9.10 3.41 11.72
C LEU A 38 9.28 4.92 11.97
N ARG A 39 10.53 5.44 12.01
CA ARG A 39 10.77 6.89 12.15
C ARG A 39 10.16 7.68 11.01
N ALA A 40 10.27 7.21 9.77
CA ALA A 40 9.63 7.90 8.65
C ALA A 40 8.10 7.84 8.71
N ALA A 41 7.52 6.72 9.17
CA ALA A 41 6.08 6.62 9.39
C ALA A 41 5.59 7.63 10.44
N GLU A 42 6.25 7.70 11.60
CA GLU A 42 5.91 8.65 12.68
C GLU A 42 6.19 10.10 12.26
N PHE A 43 7.28 10.35 11.53
CA PHE A 43 7.57 11.68 10.98
C PHE A 43 6.49 12.11 9.99
N ASN A 44 6.00 11.19 9.15
CA ASN A 44 4.92 11.47 8.22
C ASN A 44 3.57 11.70 8.92
N GLU A 45 3.26 10.97 10.00
CA GLU A 45 2.05 11.21 10.79
C GLU A 45 2.00 12.65 11.31
N ARG A 46 3.16 13.18 11.73
CA ARG A 46 3.27 14.55 12.24
C ARG A 46 3.38 15.62 11.14
N CYS A 47 4.20 15.38 10.13
CA CYS A 47 4.60 16.39 9.15
C CYS A 47 3.96 16.25 7.77
N ARG A 48 3.26 15.15 7.49
CA ARG A 48 2.49 14.93 6.25
C ARG A 48 3.34 15.14 4.98
N VAL A 49 4.51 14.51 4.91
CA VAL A 49 5.52 14.75 3.86
C VAL A 49 5.59 13.66 2.78
N LEU A 50 4.93 12.53 3.00
CA LEU A 50 4.88 11.40 2.08
C LEU A 50 3.60 11.43 1.24
N ASN A 51 3.75 11.08 -0.04
CA ASN A 51 2.65 10.74 -0.93
C ASN A 51 1.94 9.45 -0.47
N TYR A 52 0.70 9.22 -0.89
CA TYR A 52 -0.08 8.01 -0.57
C TYR A 52 0.67 6.73 -0.92
N PHE A 53 1.20 6.61 -2.14
CA PHE A 53 1.96 5.44 -2.57
C PHE A 53 3.25 5.26 -1.74
N GLU A 54 3.88 6.36 -1.30
CA GLU A 54 5.03 6.30 -0.39
C GLU A 54 4.62 5.78 1.00
N VAL A 55 3.44 6.17 1.52
CA VAL A 55 2.95 5.62 2.79
C VAL A 55 2.72 4.11 2.67
N GLN A 56 2.12 3.65 1.58
CA GLN A 56 1.95 2.21 1.34
C GLN A 56 3.28 1.49 1.21
N ARG A 57 4.26 2.10 0.53
CA ARG A 57 5.64 1.59 0.47
C ARG A 57 6.28 1.49 1.87
N VAL A 58 6.11 2.50 2.71
CA VAL A 58 6.61 2.50 4.09
C VAL A 58 5.97 1.39 4.90
N LYS A 59 4.66 1.19 4.80
CA LYS A 59 3.98 0.05 5.46
C LYS A 59 4.53 -1.30 5.02
N ARG A 60 4.67 -1.51 3.70
CA ARG A 60 5.28 -2.73 3.14
C ARG A 60 6.71 -2.91 3.67
N GLY A 61 7.49 -1.84 3.76
CA GLY A 61 8.83 -1.81 4.35
C GLY A 61 8.84 -2.24 5.83
N ILE A 62 7.98 -1.65 6.67
CA ILE A 62 7.82 -2.04 8.08
C ILE A 62 7.49 -3.53 8.19
N SER A 63 6.51 -4.01 7.42
CA SER A 63 6.09 -5.41 7.48
C SER A 63 7.21 -6.37 7.04
N ALA A 64 7.90 -6.04 5.94
CA ALA A 64 9.01 -6.83 5.42
C ALA A 64 10.18 -6.87 6.43
N SER A 65 10.59 -5.74 6.97
CA SER A 65 11.65 -5.63 7.98
C SER A 65 11.26 -6.33 9.29
N ALA A 66 10.02 -6.19 9.75
CA ALA A 66 9.51 -6.90 10.92
C ALA A 66 9.51 -8.42 10.69
N SER A 67 9.33 -8.90 9.45
CA SER A 67 9.32 -10.34 9.14
C SER A 67 10.70 -11.00 9.18
N VAL A 68 11.78 -10.22 9.25
CA VAL A 68 13.17 -10.72 9.29
C VAL A 68 13.85 -10.48 10.63
N THR A 69 13.15 -9.89 11.60
CA THR A 69 13.62 -9.88 13.01
C THR A 69 13.51 -11.28 13.61
N PRO A 70 14.18 -11.57 14.74
CA PRO A 70 14.01 -12.83 15.47
C PRO A 70 12.54 -13.21 15.68
N GLU A 71 11.71 -12.28 16.18
CA GLU A 71 10.28 -12.51 16.44
C GLU A 71 9.50 -12.76 15.14
N GLY A 72 9.84 -12.06 14.05
CA GLY A 72 9.21 -12.26 12.75
C GLY A 72 9.58 -13.60 12.10
N ASN A 73 10.82 -14.05 12.27
CA ASN A 73 11.28 -15.35 11.77
C ASN A 73 10.60 -16.51 12.51
N ASP A 74 10.37 -16.37 13.81
CA ASP A 74 9.64 -17.37 14.60
C ASP A 74 8.20 -17.57 14.08
N VAL A 75 7.55 -16.49 13.58
CA VAL A 75 6.21 -16.60 12.94
C VAL A 75 6.27 -17.50 11.70
N LYS A 76 7.34 -17.40 10.89
CA LYS A 76 7.48 -18.16 9.63
C LYS A 76 7.73 -19.65 9.86
N VAL A 77 8.37 -20.02 10.97
CA VAL A 77 8.80 -21.39 11.25
C VAL A 77 7.70 -22.23 11.93
N MET A 78 6.72 -21.61 12.57
CA MET A 78 5.70 -22.31 13.36
C MET A 78 4.53 -22.84 12.52
N ALA A 79 4.49 -24.15 12.31
CA ALA A 79 3.32 -24.87 11.80
C ALA A 79 2.47 -25.44 12.96
N GLY A 80 1.39 -24.75 13.34
CA GLY A 80 0.44 -25.24 14.37
C GLY A 80 -0.22 -24.11 15.17
N THR A 81 -1.55 -24.15 15.29
CA THR A 81 -2.42 -22.99 15.58
C THR A 81 -2.42 -22.44 17.01
N ALA A 82 -1.80 -23.09 18.00
CA ALA A 82 -1.79 -22.55 19.37
C ALA A 82 -0.62 -21.59 19.65
N PHE A 83 0.54 -21.83 19.03
CA PHE A 83 1.75 -21.01 19.22
C PHE A 83 1.84 -19.85 18.24
N ARG A 84 1.13 -19.92 17.10
CA ARG A 84 1.13 -18.87 16.08
C ARG A 84 0.62 -17.55 16.64
N ASP A 85 -0.46 -17.57 17.41
CA ASP A 85 -1.07 -16.34 17.95
C ASP A 85 -0.15 -15.67 18.97
N GLU A 86 0.55 -16.45 19.82
CA GLU A 86 1.53 -15.92 20.76
C GLU A 86 2.73 -15.29 20.06
N VAL A 87 3.24 -15.93 18.99
CA VAL A 87 4.39 -15.41 18.25
C VAL A 87 4.01 -14.19 17.40
N VAL A 88 2.80 -14.16 16.82
CA VAL A 88 2.26 -12.97 16.16
C VAL A 88 2.10 -11.83 17.16
N ALA A 89 1.54 -12.09 18.34
CA ALA A 89 1.42 -11.08 19.40
C ALA A 89 2.79 -10.53 19.82
N LYS A 90 3.82 -11.39 19.97
CA LYS A 90 5.19 -10.96 20.27
C LYS A 90 5.78 -10.07 19.18
N ARG A 91 5.59 -10.43 17.90
CA ARG A 91 6.01 -9.57 16.77
C ARG A 91 5.30 -8.22 16.83
N ASP A 92 4.00 -8.21 17.06
CA ASP A 92 3.22 -6.98 17.07
C ASP A 92 3.57 -6.09 18.28
N ASP A 93 3.81 -6.67 19.45
CA ASP A 93 4.31 -5.98 20.64
C ASP A 93 5.72 -5.39 20.42
N MET A 94 6.61 -6.13 19.74
CA MET A 94 7.92 -5.63 19.34
C MET A 94 7.78 -4.42 18.40
N VAL A 95 6.99 -4.53 17.33
CA VAL A 95 6.76 -3.41 16.39
C VAL A 95 6.17 -2.20 17.13
N LYS A 96 5.25 -2.42 18.07
CA LYS A 96 4.65 -1.37 18.90
C LYS A 96 5.68 -0.68 19.80
N ALA A 97 6.59 -1.44 20.42
CA ALA A 97 7.66 -0.87 21.24
C ALA A 97 8.62 -0.02 20.41
N HIS A 98 9.09 -0.53 19.27
CA HIS A 98 9.95 0.23 18.36
C HIS A 98 9.26 1.47 17.80
N ARG A 99 7.95 1.39 17.52
CA ARG A 99 7.15 2.55 17.10
C ARG A 99 7.12 3.65 18.16
N ALA A 100 6.99 3.29 19.44
CA ALA A 100 7.03 4.28 20.54
C ALA A 100 8.37 5.02 20.59
N THR A 101 9.49 4.28 20.48
CA THR A 101 10.83 4.87 20.40
C THR A 101 11.00 5.77 19.17
N ALA A 102 10.50 5.33 18.01
CA ALA A 102 10.54 6.12 16.78
C ALA A 102 9.76 7.43 16.92
N ARG A 103 8.57 7.38 17.55
CA ARG A 103 7.73 8.56 17.84
C ARG A 103 8.47 9.57 18.72
N GLU A 104 9.14 9.11 19.77
CA GLU A 104 9.96 9.98 20.64
C GLU A 104 11.13 10.61 19.87
N ALA A 105 11.82 9.83 19.03
CA ALA A 105 12.96 10.29 18.25
C ALA A 105 12.62 11.41 17.25
N VAL A 106 11.40 11.41 16.70
CA VAL A 106 10.95 12.39 15.71
C VAL A 106 10.09 13.51 16.28
N ALA A 107 9.65 13.42 17.55
CA ALA A 107 8.70 14.35 18.17
C ALA A 107 9.10 15.82 18.04
N ASN A 108 10.39 16.10 18.26
CA ASN A 108 10.95 17.47 18.29
C ASN A 108 11.68 17.88 17.01
N GLN A 109 11.77 17.01 15.99
CA GLN A 109 12.43 17.37 14.73
C GLN A 109 11.63 18.47 14.02
N ALA A 110 12.24 19.36 13.26
CA ALA A 110 11.46 20.29 12.42
C ALA A 110 10.91 19.55 11.19
N CYS A 111 9.72 19.90 10.69
CA CYS A 111 9.18 19.26 9.47
C CYS A 111 10.03 19.50 8.21
N SER A 112 10.94 20.47 8.24
CA SER A 112 11.97 20.70 7.21
C SER A 112 13.18 19.75 7.30
N GLN A 113 13.36 19.06 8.43
CA GLN A 113 14.52 18.21 8.74
C GLN A 113 14.29 16.72 8.45
N GLY A 114 13.38 16.37 7.53
CA GLY A 114 12.97 14.97 7.23
C GLY A 114 14.06 14.08 6.62
N ASP A 115 15.18 13.91 7.30
CA ASP A 115 16.36 13.19 6.83
C ASP A 115 16.11 11.68 6.78
N ASP A 116 15.36 11.09 7.74
CA ASP A 116 14.92 9.69 7.68
C ASP A 116 14.08 9.42 6.41
N VAL A 117 13.19 10.35 6.06
CA VAL A 117 12.38 10.26 4.84
C VAL A 117 13.26 10.35 3.59
N LYS A 118 14.27 11.24 3.56
CA LYS A 118 15.23 11.33 2.45
C LYS A 118 16.05 10.04 2.30
N VAL A 119 16.50 9.45 3.42
CA VAL A 119 17.25 8.19 3.41
C VAL A 119 16.40 7.07 2.82
N LEU A 120 15.16 6.89 3.28
CA LEU A 120 14.27 5.88 2.71
C LEU A 120 13.97 6.10 1.24
N ARG A 121 13.76 7.36 0.84
CA ARG A 121 13.57 7.75 -0.56
C ARG A 121 14.71 7.25 -1.42
N ILE A 122 15.97 7.48 -1.01
CA ILE A 122 17.14 6.98 -1.74
C ILE A 122 17.09 5.45 -1.88
N PHE A 123 16.71 4.72 -0.83
CA PHE A 123 16.61 3.26 -0.88
C PHE A 123 15.60 2.77 -1.92
N TYR A 124 14.35 3.21 -1.85
CA TYR A 124 13.32 2.65 -2.75
C TYR A 124 13.26 3.32 -4.13
N ILE A 125 13.81 4.53 -4.32
CA ILE A 125 13.87 5.14 -5.66
C ILE A 125 14.76 4.31 -6.58
N ARG A 126 15.92 3.84 -6.11
CA ARG A 126 16.77 2.96 -6.93
C ARG A 126 16.00 1.73 -7.40
N GLU A 127 15.27 1.09 -6.48
CA GLU A 127 14.42 -0.06 -6.79
C GLU A 127 13.36 0.29 -7.83
N TYR A 128 12.67 1.43 -7.69
CA TYR A 128 11.70 1.89 -8.69
C TYR A 128 12.34 2.12 -10.05
N VAL A 129 13.48 2.81 -10.11
CA VAL A 129 14.20 3.05 -11.37
C VAL A 129 14.65 1.75 -12.00
N LYS A 130 15.20 0.82 -11.21
CA LYS A 130 15.58 -0.52 -11.68
C LYS A 130 14.38 -1.24 -12.27
N SER A 131 13.29 -1.41 -11.53
CA SER A 131 12.12 -2.12 -12.02
C SER A 131 11.45 -1.42 -13.22
N LEU A 132 11.42 -0.08 -13.26
CA LEU A 132 10.86 0.68 -14.39
C LEU A 132 11.69 0.51 -15.66
N LEU A 133 13.02 0.61 -15.57
CA LEU A 133 13.91 0.40 -16.72
C LEU A 133 13.83 -1.05 -17.21
N ALA A 134 13.74 -1.98 -16.27
CA ALA A 134 13.77 -3.39 -16.57
C ALA A 134 12.42 -3.94 -17.08
N SER A 135 11.30 -3.27 -16.79
CA SER A 135 9.97 -3.58 -17.33
C SER A 135 9.68 -2.96 -18.71
N GLN A 136 10.53 -2.10 -19.26
CA GLN A 136 10.24 -1.38 -20.52
C GLN A 136 9.92 -2.29 -21.70
N SER A 137 10.53 -3.48 -21.75
CA SER A 137 10.29 -4.48 -22.80
C SER A 137 9.20 -5.51 -22.45
N SER A 138 8.53 -5.38 -21.29
CA SER A 138 7.48 -6.32 -20.89
C SER A 138 6.28 -6.22 -21.83
N PRO A 139 5.79 -7.34 -22.40
CA PRO A 139 4.54 -7.37 -23.14
C PRO A 139 3.33 -6.95 -22.29
N ASP A 140 3.39 -7.17 -20.98
CA ASP A 140 2.29 -6.84 -20.07
C ASP A 140 2.17 -5.34 -19.88
N LEU A 141 3.29 -4.63 -19.75
CA LEU A 141 3.30 -3.16 -19.82
C LEU A 141 2.67 -2.65 -21.12
N GLN A 142 2.90 -3.30 -22.27
CA GLN A 142 2.32 -2.86 -23.55
C GLN A 142 0.80 -3.08 -23.63
N LYS A 143 0.30 -4.16 -23.02
CA LYS A 143 -1.13 -4.47 -22.95
C LYS A 143 -1.88 -3.69 -21.86
N ASP A 144 -1.14 -3.05 -20.94
CA ASP A 144 -1.72 -2.37 -19.80
C ASP A 144 -2.53 -1.11 -20.20
N THR A 145 -3.37 -0.64 -19.27
CA THR A 145 -4.25 0.51 -19.43
C THR A 145 -3.46 1.82 -19.52
N ALA A 146 -4.05 2.83 -20.16
CA ALA A 146 -3.44 4.15 -20.28
C ALA A 146 -3.19 4.79 -18.91
N GLY A 147 -4.08 4.58 -17.95
CA GLY A 147 -3.95 5.10 -16.58
C GLY A 147 -2.74 4.54 -15.85
N ARG A 148 -2.49 3.23 -15.95
CA ARG A 148 -1.33 2.58 -15.32
C ARG A 148 -0.01 2.95 -15.98
N LYS A 149 0.02 3.08 -17.31
CA LYS A 149 1.17 3.65 -18.04
C LYS A 149 1.47 5.09 -17.62
N TYR A 150 0.42 5.91 -17.45
CA TYR A 150 0.56 7.28 -16.97
C TYR A 150 1.07 7.34 -15.53
N ALA A 151 0.61 6.44 -14.65
CA ALA A 151 1.14 6.30 -13.30
C ALA A 151 2.63 5.88 -13.32
N ALA A 152 3.03 4.91 -14.14
CA ALA A 152 4.44 4.52 -14.27
C ALA A 152 5.34 5.69 -14.71
N GLN A 153 4.88 6.50 -15.66
CA GLN A 153 5.59 7.72 -16.06
C GLN A 153 5.71 8.71 -14.89
N ASN A 154 4.63 8.94 -14.13
CA ASN A 154 4.68 9.80 -12.95
C ASN A 154 5.63 9.26 -11.86
N LEU A 155 5.74 7.93 -11.70
CA LEU A 155 6.70 7.33 -10.77
C LEU A 155 8.14 7.61 -11.21
N PHE A 156 8.41 7.53 -12.51
CA PHE A 156 9.71 7.88 -13.09
C PHE A 156 10.04 9.36 -12.89
N ASP A 157 9.10 10.25 -13.19
CA ASP A 157 9.26 11.70 -13.06
C ASP A 157 9.42 12.13 -11.60
N PHE A 158 8.68 11.50 -10.69
CA PHE A 158 8.86 11.65 -9.25
C PHE A 158 10.27 11.24 -8.82
N SER A 159 10.74 10.08 -9.26
CA SER A 159 12.10 9.58 -8.98
C SER A 159 13.17 10.55 -9.49
N LYS A 160 12.97 11.09 -10.70
CA LYS A 160 13.83 12.11 -11.30
C LYS A 160 13.85 13.39 -10.49
N GLY A 161 12.69 13.89 -10.09
CA GLY A 161 12.56 15.09 -9.26
C GLY A 161 13.31 14.96 -7.93
N MET A 162 13.27 13.77 -7.31
CA MET A 162 13.97 13.51 -6.05
C MET A 162 15.49 13.45 -6.19
N TYR A 163 16.03 12.85 -7.26
CA TYR A 163 17.48 12.75 -7.48
C TYR A 163 18.09 13.99 -8.13
N GLY A 164 17.29 14.82 -8.82
CA GLY A 164 17.76 15.98 -9.56
C GLY A 164 18.89 15.62 -10.52
N ALA A 165 20.01 16.34 -10.44
CA ALA A 165 21.17 16.14 -11.32
C ALA A 165 21.82 14.74 -11.20
N LYS A 166 21.58 14.01 -10.11
CA LYS A 166 22.12 12.65 -9.90
C LYS A 166 21.27 11.56 -10.55
N PHE A 167 20.14 11.91 -11.15
CA PHE A 167 19.22 10.92 -11.71
C PHE A 167 19.78 10.24 -12.95
N ASP A 168 20.31 10.99 -13.92
CA ASP A 168 20.87 10.40 -15.13
C ASP A 168 22.07 9.47 -14.83
N PRO A 169 23.01 9.82 -13.92
CA PRO A 169 24.02 8.88 -13.42
C PRO A 169 23.42 7.60 -12.82
N LEU A 170 22.37 7.70 -12.00
CA LEU A 170 21.69 6.52 -11.44
C LEU A 170 21.11 5.63 -12.55
N VAL A 171 20.44 6.22 -13.53
CA VAL A 171 19.87 5.48 -14.67
C VAL A 171 20.95 4.75 -15.45
N GLN A 172 22.10 5.38 -15.69
CA GLN A 172 23.24 4.75 -16.38
C GLN A 172 23.81 3.57 -15.58
N GLU A 173 24.00 3.75 -14.28
CA GLU A 173 24.49 2.70 -13.38
C GLU A 173 23.56 1.48 -13.36
N VAL A 174 22.26 1.73 -13.15
CA VAL A 174 21.23 0.69 -13.13
C VAL A 174 21.09 0.00 -14.49
N SER A 175 21.17 0.75 -15.59
CA SER A 175 21.11 0.16 -16.94
C SER A 175 22.28 -0.78 -17.20
N ALA A 176 23.49 -0.42 -16.74
CA ALA A 176 24.67 -1.28 -16.85
C ALA A 176 24.54 -2.55 -16.02
N GLU A 177 23.99 -2.46 -14.80
CA GLU A 177 23.69 -3.61 -13.94
C GLU A 177 22.70 -4.59 -14.61
N LEU A 178 21.58 -4.06 -15.15
CA LEU A 178 20.57 -4.86 -15.84
C LEU A 178 21.12 -5.59 -17.08
N GLN A 179 22.07 -4.98 -17.80
CA GLN A 179 22.75 -5.62 -18.92
C GLN A 179 23.69 -6.76 -18.49
N ALA A 180 24.21 -6.71 -17.26
CA ALA A 180 25.17 -7.68 -16.75
C ALA A 180 24.52 -8.90 -16.09
N GLU A 181 23.41 -8.73 -15.36
CA GLU A 181 22.88 -9.76 -14.46
C GLU A 181 21.83 -10.69 -15.11
N GLY A 182 21.30 -10.33 -16.29
CA GLY A 182 20.17 -11.03 -16.89
C GLY A 182 18.89 -10.79 -16.07
N PHE A 183 17.81 -10.43 -16.74
CA PHE A 183 16.65 -9.88 -16.06
C PHE A 183 15.32 -10.35 -16.66
N ASP A 184 14.31 -10.47 -15.80
CA ASP A 184 12.96 -10.91 -16.15
C ASP A 184 12.02 -9.69 -16.18
N SER A 185 11.71 -9.22 -17.38
CA SER A 185 10.91 -7.99 -17.60
C SER A 185 9.52 -8.06 -17.00
N ASP A 186 8.91 -9.23 -16.96
CA ASP A 186 7.53 -9.40 -16.50
C ASP A 186 7.49 -9.38 -14.96
N LYS A 187 8.44 -10.06 -14.30
CA LYS A 187 8.58 -9.96 -12.83
C LYS A 187 8.85 -8.55 -12.33
N ALA A 188 9.52 -7.74 -13.14
CA ALA A 188 9.77 -6.32 -12.84
C ALA A 188 8.49 -5.52 -12.77
N TRP A 189 7.62 -5.75 -13.77
CA TRP A 189 6.35 -5.07 -13.91
C TRP A 189 5.40 -5.53 -12.80
N ASP A 190 5.31 -6.84 -12.57
CA ASP A 190 4.55 -7.42 -11.47
C ASP A 190 5.03 -6.90 -10.10
N GLY A 191 6.33 -6.72 -9.92
CA GLY A 191 6.92 -6.14 -8.71
C GLY A 191 6.58 -4.66 -8.47
N LEU A 192 6.13 -3.95 -9.51
CA LEU A 192 5.68 -2.56 -9.43
C LEU A 192 4.16 -2.42 -9.28
N ASP A 193 3.39 -3.49 -9.52
CA ASP A 193 1.94 -3.47 -9.67
C ASP A 193 1.22 -2.67 -8.57
N ASP A 194 1.45 -3.04 -7.31
CA ASP A 194 0.90 -2.34 -6.14
C ASP A 194 1.24 -0.84 -6.13
N THR A 195 2.48 -0.49 -6.46
CA THR A 195 2.95 0.90 -6.42
C THR A 195 2.33 1.72 -7.56
N ILE A 196 2.21 1.13 -8.75
CA ILE A 196 1.55 1.75 -9.89
C ILE A 196 0.09 1.99 -9.59
N ASN A 197 -0.60 1.03 -9.00
CA ASN A 197 -1.99 1.18 -8.60
C ASN A 197 -2.17 2.22 -7.48
N ASP A 198 -1.31 2.20 -6.45
CA ASP A 198 -1.34 3.19 -5.37
C ASP A 198 -1.11 4.61 -5.92
N LEU A 199 -0.19 4.76 -6.87
CA LEU A 199 0.08 6.04 -7.52
C LEU A 199 -1.07 6.46 -8.45
N GLN A 200 -1.64 5.52 -9.20
CA GLN A 200 -2.80 5.81 -10.04
C GLN A 200 -3.98 6.32 -9.21
N TRP A 201 -4.26 5.68 -8.08
CA TRP A 201 -5.28 6.13 -7.14
C TRP A 201 -5.00 7.54 -6.62
N GLN A 202 -3.74 7.81 -6.26
CA GLN A 202 -3.32 9.14 -5.84
C GLN A 202 -3.54 10.20 -6.93
N LEU A 203 -3.14 9.90 -8.17
CA LEU A 203 -3.28 10.81 -9.30
C LEU A 203 -4.75 11.11 -9.56
N ARG A 204 -5.63 10.09 -9.52
CA ARG A 204 -7.07 10.26 -9.72
C ARG A 204 -7.73 11.15 -8.68
N LEU A 205 -7.47 10.96 -7.39
CA LEU A 205 -8.00 11.89 -6.38
C LEU A 205 -7.38 13.29 -6.54
N GLY A 206 -6.11 13.37 -6.93
CA GLY A 206 -5.41 14.62 -7.23
C GLY A 206 -6.07 15.41 -8.37
N GLU A 207 -6.51 14.73 -9.44
CA GLU A 207 -7.27 15.33 -10.54
C GLU A 207 -8.60 15.94 -10.07
N LYS A 208 -9.20 15.39 -9.00
CA LYS A 208 -10.39 15.93 -8.32
C LYS A 208 -10.05 17.00 -7.27
N GLY A 209 -8.77 17.36 -7.13
CA GLY A 209 -8.26 18.36 -6.21
C GLY A 209 -8.13 17.88 -4.77
N TYR A 210 -8.08 16.56 -4.52
CA TYR A 210 -7.90 15.99 -3.19
C TYR A 210 -6.50 15.42 -2.99
N GLY A 211 -5.99 15.54 -1.76
CA GLY A 211 -4.80 14.85 -1.27
C GLY A 211 -5.12 13.92 -0.11
N PHE A 212 -4.25 12.94 0.12
CA PHE A 212 -4.35 12.01 1.24
C PHE A 212 -3.56 12.51 2.43
N HIS A 213 -4.18 12.53 3.60
CA HIS A 213 -3.49 12.84 4.84
C HIS A 213 -3.65 11.71 5.84
N PRO A 214 -2.55 11.22 6.46
CA PRO A 214 -2.66 10.23 7.52
C PRO A 214 -3.41 10.82 8.73
N LEU A 215 -4.27 10.03 9.35
CA LEU A 215 -4.91 10.41 10.60
C LEU A 215 -3.98 10.09 11.79
N PRO A 216 -3.84 11.02 12.76
CA PRO A 216 -3.08 10.75 13.97
C PRO A 216 -3.64 9.53 14.72
N ASN A 217 -2.77 8.59 15.08
CA ASN A 217 -3.09 7.32 15.74
C ASN A 217 -4.07 6.41 14.96
N GLY A 218 -4.34 6.73 13.70
CA GLY A 218 -5.19 5.91 12.84
C GLY A 218 -4.38 4.75 12.29
N ASN A 219 -4.61 3.53 12.79
CA ASN A 219 -4.05 2.30 12.23
C ASN A 219 -4.43 2.19 10.75
N ALA A 220 -3.60 2.74 9.85
CA ALA A 220 -3.80 2.73 8.40
C ALA A 220 -4.98 3.55 7.84
N THR A 221 -5.55 4.50 8.58
CA THR A 221 -6.64 5.35 8.10
C THR A 221 -6.16 6.72 7.61
N TYR A 222 -6.75 7.19 6.52
CA TYR A 222 -6.45 8.46 5.86
C TYR A 222 -7.70 9.34 5.81
N GLU A 223 -7.50 10.64 5.66
CA GLU A 223 -8.53 11.60 5.25
C GLU A 223 -8.21 12.11 3.85
N ALA A 224 -9.24 12.29 3.01
CA ALA A 224 -9.10 13.03 1.76
C ALA A 224 -9.40 14.51 2.01
N VAL A 225 -8.50 15.40 1.62
CA VAL A 225 -8.62 16.85 1.88
C VAL A 225 -8.39 17.63 0.60
N LYS A 226 -9.20 18.65 0.35
CA LYS A 226 -9.06 19.56 -0.78
C LYS A 226 -7.73 20.32 -0.71
N LEU A 227 -7.00 20.31 -1.81
CA LEU A 227 -5.69 20.96 -1.99
C LEU A 227 -5.80 22.42 -2.47
N ASP A 228 -7.01 22.96 -2.59
CA ASP A 228 -7.28 24.34 -3.02
C ASP A 228 -7.05 25.39 -1.91
N GLY A 229 -6.51 24.98 -0.76
CA GLY A 229 -6.27 25.84 0.40
C GLY A 229 -7.48 26.04 1.31
N SER A 230 -8.66 25.53 0.94
CA SER A 230 -9.85 25.54 1.82
C SER A 230 -9.67 24.62 3.04
N GLY A 231 -8.87 23.57 2.90
CA GLY A 231 -8.74 22.51 3.89
C GLY A 231 -10.01 21.69 4.09
N ALA A 232 -10.99 21.81 3.17
CA ALA A 232 -12.23 21.04 3.22
C ALA A 232 -11.92 19.55 3.15
N ARG A 233 -12.47 18.79 4.09
CA ARG A 233 -12.24 17.35 4.20
C ARG A 233 -13.43 16.61 3.62
N PHE A 234 -13.16 15.50 2.95
CA PHE A 234 -14.19 14.52 2.71
C PHE A 234 -14.65 13.96 4.07
N PRO A 235 -15.96 13.88 4.35
CA PRO A 235 -16.46 13.50 5.67
C PRO A 235 -16.26 12.01 5.99
N ALA A 236 -15.47 11.26 5.23
CA ALA A 236 -15.19 9.87 5.53
C ALA A 236 -13.71 9.63 5.85
N LYS A 237 -13.49 8.76 6.83
CA LYS A 237 -12.17 8.16 7.08
C LYS A 237 -11.97 7.04 6.08
N LEU A 238 -10.91 7.14 5.31
CA LEU A 238 -10.54 6.22 4.25
C LEU A 238 -9.62 5.14 4.81
N SER A 239 -9.88 3.89 4.45
CA SER A 239 -9.03 2.78 4.84
C SER A 239 -7.98 2.46 3.77
N GLU A 240 -7.37 1.28 3.85
CA GLU A 240 -6.55 0.74 2.75
C GLU A 240 -7.39 0.56 1.49
N ARG A 241 -6.70 0.74 0.35
CA ARG A 241 -7.24 0.51 -0.97
C ARG A 241 -7.39 -0.99 -1.21
N ASP A 242 -8.42 -1.34 -1.94
CA ASP A 242 -8.60 -2.69 -2.44
C ASP A 242 -8.60 -2.64 -3.97
N ASP A 243 -8.13 -3.71 -4.60
CA ASP A 243 -7.95 -3.85 -6.05
C ASP A 243 -9.03 -4.75 -6.65
N PRO A 244 -10.24 -4.23 -6.93
CA PRO A 244 -11.23 -5.00 -7.65
C PRO A 244 -11.27 -4.68 -9.15
N SER A 245 -11.11 -5.70 -9.99
CA SER A 245 -11.57 -5.68 -11.39
C SER A 245 -13.03 -6.12 -11.60
N PHE A 246 -14.05 -5.25 -11.55
CA PHE A 246 -15.46 -5.71 -11.66
C PHE A 246 -15.75 -6.26 -13.07
N MET A 247 -16.76 -7.11 -13.25
CA MET A 247 -17.06 -7.69 -14.57
C MET A 247 -18.03 -6.79 -15.33
N ASN A 248 -17.76 -6.51 -16.61
CA ASN A 248 -18.74 -5.86 -17.49
C ASN A 248 -19.79 -6.87 -18.00
N SER A 249 -20.82 -6.41 -18.72
CA SER A 249 -21.90 -7.24 -19.30
C SER A 249 -21.42 -8.43 -20.13
N GLU A 250 -20.26 -8.31 -20.76
CA GLU A 250 -19.64 -9.35 -21.58
C GLU A 250 -18.83 -10.38 -20.75
N GLY A 251 -18.71 -10.17 -19.43
CA GLY A 251 -17.93 -11.00 -18.53
C GLY A 251 -16.43 -10.69 -18.57
N TRP A 252 -16.03 -9.50 -19.01
CA TRP A 252 -14.64 -9.06 -18.97
C TRP A 252 -14.34 -8.27 -17.70
N PRO A 253 -13.20 -8.52 -17.04
CA PRO A 253 -12.76 -7.72 -15.90
C PRO A 253 -12.40 -6.30 -16.34
N VAL A 254 -12.98 -5.32 -15.67
CA VAL A 254 -12.71 -3.89 -15.80
C VAL A 254 -12.00 -3.45 -14.52
N SER A 255 -10.76 -2.95 -14.67
CA SER A 255 -9.99 -2.42 -13.55
C SER A 255 -10.66 -1.18 -12.97
N VAL A 256 -10.98 -1.24 -11.67
CA VAL A 256 -11.31 -0.05 -10.90
C VAL A 256 -10.50 0.00 -9.63
N ASN A 257 -10.18 1.20 -9.22
CA ASN A 257 -9.58 1.43 -7.94
C ASN A 257 -10.71 1.74 -6.95
N ARG A 258 -10.73 1.07 -5.79
CA ARG A 258 -11.68 1.40 -4.71
C ARG A 258 -11.01 1.64 -3.37
N VAL A 259 -11.64 2.51 -2.59
CA VAL A 259 -11.37 2.63 -1.16
C VAL A 259 -12.68 2.67 -0.41
N ASP A 260 -12.71 1.95 0.70
CA ASP A 260 -13.85 1.92 1.59
C ASP A 260 -13.64 2.92 2.71
N GLY A 261 -14.72 3.58 3.10
CA GLY A 261 -14.71 4.57 4.17
C GLY A 261 -16.01 4.58 4.94
N ILE A 262 -15.96 5.19 6.12
CA ILE A 262 -17.15 5.45 6.92
C ILE A 262 -17.26 6.96 7.08
N THR A 263 -18.39 7.52 6.67
CA THR A 263 -18.71 8.94 6.83
C THR A 263 -18.88 9.30 8.30
N ASP A 264 -18.80 10.59 8.63
CA ASP A 264 -18.98 11.10 9.99
C ASP A 264 -20.36 10.76 10.59
N ASP A 265 -21.38 10.59 9.73
CA ASP A 265 -22.72 10.13 10.13
C ASP A 265 -22.87 8.59 10.16
N GLY A 266 -21.78 7.84 9.97
CA GLY A 266 -21.71 6.39 10.16
C GLY A 266 -22.12 5.54 8.95
N ARG A 267 -22.33 6.15 7.78
CA ARG A 267 -22.65 5.42 6.53
C ARG A 267 -21.39 4.87 5.88
N LEU A 268 -21.49 3.64 5.37
CA LEU A 268 -20.44 3.05 4.54
C LEU A 268 -20.44 3.77 3.19
N VAL A 269 -19.25 4.19 2.74
CA VAL A 269 -19.04 4.79 1.43
C VAL A 269 -17.91 4.06 0.70
N ILE A 270 -18.11 3.81 -0.59
CA ILE A 270 -17.10 3.22 -1.48
C ILE A 270 -16.73 4.28 -2.49
N LEU A 271 -15.47 4.71 -2.50
CA LEU A 271 -14.93 5.64 -3.48
C LEU A 271 -14.47 4.83 -4.67
N VAL A 272 -14.83 5.21 -5.89
CA VAL A 272 -14.43 4.50 -7.11
C VAL A 272 -13.79 5.46 -8.10
N SER A 273 -12.63 5.05 -8.62
CA SER A 273 -11.96 5.73 -9.74
C SER A 273 -11.69 4.73 -10.86
N MET A 274 -11.86 5.19 -12.10
CA MET A 274 -11.75 4.34 -13.29
C MET A 274 -10.56 4.71 -14.16
N ASP A 275 -10.07 3.71 -14.91
CA ASP A 275 -8.91 3.87 -15.79
C ASP A 275 -9.25 4.61 -17.08
N THR A 276 -10.49 4.53 -17.56
CA THR A 276 -10.94 5.14 -18.82
C THR A 276 -12.28 5.85 -18.66
N ALA A 277 -12.46 6.95 -19.39
CA ALA A 277 -13.65 7.79 -19.33
C ALA A 277 -14.89 7.17 -20.01
N GLU A 278 -14.74 6.05 -20.71
CA GLU A 278 -15.82 5.40 -21.48
C GLU A 278 -16.87 4.71 -20.58
N ALA A 279 -16.58 4.53 -19.30
CA ALA A 279 -17.53 4.04 -18.30
C ALA A 279 -17.93 5.17 -17.34
N ALA A 280 -18.55 6.23 -17.87
CA ALA A 280 -19.06 7.31 -17.04
C ALA A 280 -20.20 6.81 -16.12
N GLY A 281 -19.90 6.64 -14.83
CA GLY A 281 -20.74 6.89 -13.63
C GLY A 281 -22.13 6.24 -13.46
N GLN A 282 -22.83 5.84 -14.52
CA GLN A 282 -24.20 5.31 -14.48
C GLN A 282 -24.28 3.81 -14.81
N ALA A 283 -23.17 3.20 -15.19
CA ALA A 283 -23.15 1.80 -15.61
C ALA A 283 -23.06 0.81 -14.45
N LEU A 284 -22.85 1.24 -13.20
CA LEU A 284 -22.59 0.33 -12.08
C LEU A 284 -23.56 0.54 -10.91
N GLN A 285 -23.98 -0.55 -10.31
CA GLN A 285 -24.74 -0.60 -9.07
C GLN A 285 -23.94 -1.34 -8.00
N ALA A 286 -24.14 -0.96 -6.75
CA ALA A 286 -23.51 -1.60 -5.60
C ALA A 286 -24.57 -2.03 -4.57
N GLN A 287 -24.56 -3.32 -4.23
CA GLN A 287 -25.43 -3.87 -3.20
C GLN A 287 -24.61 -4.61 -2.14
N LEU A 288 -24.97 -4.38 -0.88
CA LEU A 288 -24.37 -5.01 0.28
C LEU A 288 -25.33 -6.04 0.86
N PHE A 289 -24.91 -7.30 0.89
CA PHE A 289 -25.61 -8.39 1.56
C PHE A 289 -25.04 -8.59 2.95
N VAL A 290 -25.92 -8.58 3.95
CA VAL A 290 -25.57 -8.73 5.37
C VAL A 290 -26.32 -9.93 5.93
N GLN A 291 -25.61 -10.98 6.34
CA GLN A 291 -26.22 -12.23 6.75
C GLN A 291 -27.14 -12.08 7.98
N LYS A 292 -28.40 -12.56 7.91
CA LYS A 292 -29.35 -12.41 9.03
C LYS A 292 -28.97 -13.20 10.28
N GLU A 293 -28.48 -14.43 10.10
CA GLU A 293 -28.13 -15.37 11.16
C GLU A 293 -26.71 -15.91 10.98
N ALA A 294 -25.94 -16.06 12.06
CA ALA A 294 -24.58 -16.59 12.01
C ALA A 294 -24.49 -17.96 11.31
N ASP A 295 -23.65 -18.05 10.28
CA ASP A 295 -23.31 -19.32 9.63
C ASP A 295 -22.01 -19.16 8.83
N VAL A 296 -20.95 -19.76 9.37
CA VAL A 296 -19.60 -19.80 8.80
C VAL A 296 -19.55 -20.39 7.38
N ARG A 297 -20.53 -21.20 6.98
CA ARG A 297 -20.59 -21.85 5.65
C ARG A 297 -21.50 -21.11 4.67
N ALA A 298 -22.03 -19.93 5.00
CA ALA A 298 -23.01 -19.20 4.18
C ALA A 298 -22.63 -19.15 2.69
N TRP A 299 -21.41 -18.73 2.37
CA TRP A 299 -20.91 -18.64 0.99
C TRP A 299 -20.99 -19.93 0.16
N SER A 300 -20.96 -21.09 0.81
CA SER A 300 -21.02 -22.40 0.13
C SER A 300 -22.44 -22.87 -0.15
N LYS A 301 -23.44 -22.18 0.42
CA LYS A 301 -24.86 -22.50 0.23
C LYS A 301 -25.38 -21.69 -0.96
N PRO A 302 -26.04 -22.33 -1.95
CA PRO A 302 -26.55 -21.62 -3.12
C PRO A 302 -27.47 -20.44 -2.76
N ASP A 303 -28.30 -20.61 -1.73
CA ASP A 303 -29.35 -19.66 -1.38
C ASP A 303 -28.95 -18.59 -0.35
N TRP A 304 -27.68 -18.47 0.01
CA TRP A 304 -27.29 -17.70 1.20
C TRP A 304 -27.62 -16.20 1.09
N ARG A 305 -27.55 -15.60 -0.11
CA ARG A 305 -27.94 -14.20 -0.36
C ARG A 305 -29.43 -13.96 -0.07
N SER A 306 -30.28 -14.95 -0.33
CA SER A 306 -31.72 -14.88 -0.01
C SER A 306 -31.99 -14.87 1.50
N LYS A 307 -31.03 -15.34 2.31
CA LYS A 307 -31.05 -15.34 3.78
C LYS A 307 -30.31 -14.14 4.40
N SER A 308 -29.97 -13.14 3.58
CA SER A 308 -29.32 -11.91 4.02
C SER A 308 -30.30 -10.73 3.99
N LEU A 309 -29.99 -9.70 4.78
CA LEU A 309 -30.46 -8.34 4.53
C LEU A 309 -29.71 -7.81 3.31
N SER A 310 -30.35 -6.96 2.53
CA SER A 310 -29.79 -6.45 1.28
C SER A 310 -30.00 -4.94 1.23
N PHE A 311 -28.90 -4.21 1.01
CA PHE A 311 -28.88 -2.76 1.01
C PHE A 311 -28.29 -2.29 -0.30
N MET A 312 -29.04 -1.51 -1.08
CA MET A 312 -28.55 -0.87 -2.29
C MET A 312 -27.90 0.46 -1.93
N ALA A 313 -26.79 0.80 -2.59
CA ALA A 313 -26.16 2.11 -2.44
C ALA A 313 -26.79 3.14 -3.38
N ASP A 314 -26.82 4.39 -2.92
CA ASP A 314 -27.01 5.54 -3.80
C ASP A 314 -25.68 5.87 -4.49
N VAL A 315 -25.76 6.32 -5.75
CA VAL A 315 -24.59 6.76 -6.51
C VAL A 315 -24.50 8.27 -6.47
N GLU A 316 -23.41 8.78 -5.90
CA GLU A 316 -23.12 10.21 -5.86
C GLU A 316 -22.04 10.54 -6.90
N THR A 317 -22.35 11.52 -7.76
CA THR A 317 -21.42 12.07 -8.75
C THR A 317 -21.36 13.59 -8.58
N GLY A 318 -20.16 14.17 -8.54
CA GLY A 318 -20.01 15.62 -8.47
C GLY A 318 -19.08 16.07 -7.34
N PRO A 319 -19.17 17.33 -6.91
CA PRO A 319 -18.18 17.94 -6.03
C PRO A 319 -18.12 17.33 -4.62
N ASP A 320 -19.20 16.67 -4.20
CA ASP A 320 -19.30 16.03 -2.88
C ASP A 320 -18.66 14.63 -2.85
N CYS A 321 -18.35 14.04 -4.01
CA CYS A 321 -17.57 12.81 -4.13
C CYS A 321 -16.11 13.12 -4.50
N PRO A 322 -15.12 12.65 -3.73
CA PRO A 322 -13.72 12.94 -3.98
C PRO A 322 -13.10 12.13 -5.13
N ALA A 323 -13.78 11.10 -5.62
CA ALA A 323 -13.34 10.22 -6.70
C ALA A 323 -14.13 10.48 -8.00
N ASP A 324 -14.15 9.52 -8.94
CA ASP A 324 -15.00 9.64 -10.12
C ASP A 324 -16.48 9.54 -9.77
N PHE A 325 -16.83 8.63 -8.85
CA PHE A 325 -18.14 8.51 -8.22
C PHE A 325 -18.03 7.74 -6.90
N CYS A 326 -19.09 7.81 -6.09
CA CYS A 326 -19.15 7.23 -4.76
C CYS A 326 -20.41 6.39 -4.61
N PHE A 327 -20.30 5.19 -4.04
CA PHE A 327 -21.45 4.43 -3.57
C PHE A 327 -21.68 4.72 -2.09
N ILE A 328 -22.81 5.31 -1.75
CA ILE A 328 -23.18 5.64 -0.37
C ILE A 328 -24.27 4.69 0.08
N PHE A 329 -23.97 3.83 1.05
CA PHE A 329 -24.96 2.91 1.61
C PHE A 329 -25.85 3.61 2.64
N PRO A 330 -27.11 3.16 2.78
CA PRO A 330 -27.99 3.64 3.83
C PRO A 330 -27.41 3.26 5.21
N GLN A 331 -27.74 4.04 6.24
CA GLN A 331 -27.18 3.86 7.59
C GLN A 331 -27.52 2.48 8.17
N GLU A 332 -28.68 1.94 7.82
CA GLU A 332 -29.15 0.60 8.18
C GLU A 332 -28.18 -0.50 7.74
N ALA A 333 -27.43 -0.29 6.65
CA ALA A 333 -26.41 -1.23 6.20
C ALA A 333 -25.24 -1.29 7.18
N SER A 334 -24.72 -0.13 7.58
CA SER A 334 -23.66 -0.01 8.58
C SER A 334 -24.10 -0.55 9.95
N ASP A 335 -25.32 -0.22 10.35
CA ASP A 335 -25.88 -0.68 11.63
C ASP A 335 -26.06 -2.19 11.65
N ALA A 336 -26.52 -2.78 10.54
CA ALA A 336 -26.62 -4.24 10.41
C ALA A 336 -25.25 -4.93 10.53
N ILE A 337 -24.18 -4.35 9.95
CA ILE A 337 -22.82 -4.85 10.13
C ILE A 337 -22.39 -4.76 11.59
N ARG A 338 -22.52 -3.58 12.20
CA ARG A 338 -22.07 -3.30 13.57
C ARG A 338 -22.78 -4.17 14.60
N GLU A 339 -24.09 -4.31 14.48
CA GLU A 339 -24.91 -5.17 15.34
C GLU A 339 -24.32 -6.59 15.38
N ARG A 340 -24.04 -7.16 14.21
CA ARG A 340 -23.53 -8.53 14.06
C ARG A 340 -22.10 -8.67 14.57
N GLN A 341 -21.27 -7.65 14.33
CA GLN A 341 -19.92 -7.59 14.90
C GLN A 341 -19.94 -7.50 16.43
N GLY A 342 -20.92 -6.82 17.03
CA GLY A 342 -21.06 -6.65 18.47
C GLY A 342 -21.52 -7.91 19.25
N THR A 343 -21.90 -9.00 18.58
CA THR A 343 -22.47 -10.20 19.23
C THR A 343 -21.45 -11.14 19.86
N GLY A 344 -20.14 -10.87 19.78
CA GLY A 344 -19.08 -11.77 20.23
C GLY A 344 -18.82 -12.97 19.30
N ASN A 345 -19.74 -13.25 18.36
CA ASN A 345 -19.62 -14.29 17.34
C ASN A 345 -19.40 -13.68 15.93
N ALA A 346 -18.75 -12.51 15.85
CA ALA A 346 -18.57 -11.76 14.61
C ALA A 346 -17.96 -12.60 13.47
N ALA A 347 -17.05 -13.53 13.79
CA ALA A 347 -16.41 -14.42 12.84
C ALA A 347 -17.40 -15.34 12.08
N ASP A 348 -18.57 -15.59 12.68
CA ASP A 348 -19.60 -16.48 12.14
C ASP A 348 -20.58 -15.76 11.21
N TYR A 349 -20.63 -14.41 11.27
CA TYR A 349 -21.41 -13.59 10.35
C TYR A 349 -20.61 -13.25 9.09
N LYS A 350 -21.29 -13.19 7.95
CA LYS A 350 -20.72 -12.85 6.64
C LYS A 350 -21.42 -11.64 6.02
N PHE A 351 -20.64 -10.89 5.23
CA PHE A 351 -21.10 -9.74 4.46
C PHE A 351 -20.49 -9.80 3.05
N GLU A 352 -21.24 -9.38 2.03
CA GLU A 352 -20.76 -9.30 0.65
C GLU A 352 -21.13 -7.97 0.02
N LEU A 353 -20.14 -7.28 -0.53
CA LEU A 353 -20.36 -6.17 -1.45
C LEU A 353 -20.31 -6.69 -2.88
N VAL A 354 -21.38 -6.48 -3.64
CA VAL A 354 -21.45 -6.76 -5.07
C VAL A 354 -21.50 -5.44 -5.83
N ILE A 355 -20.56 -5.26 -6.77
CA ILE A 355 -20.54 -4.13 -7.72
C ILE A 355 -20.59 -4.73 -9.13
N ALA A 356 -21.60 -4.38 -9.92
CA ALA A 356 -21.80 -4.91 -11.26
C ALA A 356 -22.67 -3.96 -12.10
N GLU A 357 -22.78 -4.24 -13.40
CA GLU A 357 -23.78 -3.59 -14.25
C GLU A 357 -25.21 -3.97 -13.83
N PRO A 358 -26.21 -3.07 -13.99
CA PRO A 358 -27.60 -3.33 -13.61
C PRO A 358 -28.15 -4.66 -14.14
N GLU A 359 -27.83 -5.03 -15.37
CA GLU A 359 -28.30 -6.25 -16.03
C GLU A 359 -27.68 -7.52 -15.44
N GLN A 360 -26.53 -7.40 -14.78
CA GLN A 360 -25.82 -8.50 -14.12
C GLN A 360 -26.13 -8.58 -12.64
N PHE A 361 -27.07 -7.75 -12.18
CA PHE A 361 -27.40 -7.61 -10.78
C PHE A 361 -28.62 -8.49 -10.44
N PRO A 362 -28.55 -9.50 -9.54
CA PRO A 362 -27.41 -10.13 -8.86
C PRO A 362 -26.67 -11.19 -9.73
N LEU A 363 -25.34 -11.27 -9.57
CA LEU A 363 -24.46 -12.10 -10.43
C LEU A 363 -24.98 -13.54 -10.61
N PRO A 364 -25.03 -14.09 -11.84
CA PRO A 364 -25.46 -15.45 -12.09
C PRO A 364 -24.69 -16.47 -11.23
N GLU A 365 -25.37 -17.47 -10.67
CA GLU A 365 -24.80 -18.50 -9.78
C GLU A 365 -23.80 -19.46 -10.45
N THR A 366 -23.30 -19.15 -11.65
CA THR A 366 -22.48 -20.06 -12.44
C THR A 366 -21.21 -20.50 -11.71
N LYS A 367 -20.86 -21.79 -11.90
CA LYS A 367 -19.76 -22.51 -11.23
C LYS A 367 -18.36 -21.89 -11.39
N GLU A 368 -18.19 -20.94 -12.30
CA GLU A 368 -16.93 -20.22 -12.52
C GLU A 368 -16.78 -18.94 -11.68
N SER A 369 -17.63 -18.72 -10.65
CA SER A 369 -17.50 -17.61 -9.67
C SER A 369 -16.26 -17.69 -8.76
N ASN A 370 -15.11 -18.13 -9.27
CA ASN A 370 -13.83 -18.13 -8.57
C ASN A 370 -13.33 -16.69 -8.26
N THR A 371 -13.94 -15.68 -8.86
CA THR A 371 -13.69 -14.24 -8.64
C THR A 371 -14.71 -13.58 -7.69
N ARG A 372 -15.29 -14.32 -6.73
CA ARG A 372 -16.02 -13.73 -5.60
C ARG A 372 -15.10 -12.77 -4.85
N ARG A 373 -15.18 -11.47 -5.15
CA ARG A 373 -14.40 -10.46 -4.43
C ARG A 373 -15.08 -10.11 -3.12
N ARG A 374 -14.70 -10.92 -2.15
CA ARG A 374 -15.08 -10.82 -0.74
C ARG A 374 -14.61 -9.48 -0.21
N PHE A 375 -15.55 -8.61 0.14
CA PHE A 375 -15.25 -7.60 1.12
C PHE A 375 -15.09 -8.32 2.47
N HIS A 376 -13.85 -8.38 2.96
CA HIS A 376 -13.59 -8.72 4.35
C HIS A 376 -13.73 -7.43 5.15
N PRO A 377 -14.76 -7.26 6.01
CA PRO A 377 -14.76 -6.13 6.93
C PRO A 377 -13.45 -6.20 7.72
N MET A 378 -12.69 -5.11 7.74
CA MET A 378 -11.45 -5.04 8.50
C MET A 378 -11.70 -5.47 9.93
N ASN A 379 -10.79 -6.29 10.49
CA ASN A 379 -10.79 -6.60 11.90
C ASN A 379 -10.69 -5.28 12.68
N LEU A 380 -11.81 -4.82 13.22
CA LEU A 380 -11.86 -3.79 14.25
C LEU A 380 -11.53 -4.49 15.58
N ASN A 381 -10.24 -4.74 15.80
CA ASN A 381 -9.71 -5.01 17.13
C ASN A 381 -9.38 -3.68 17.81
#